data_AF-A0A6N9BSN8-F1
#
_entry.id   AF-A0A6N9BSN8-F1
#
_cell.length_a   1.000
_cell.length_b   1.000
_cell.length_c   1.000
_cell.angle_alpha   90.00
_cell.angle_beta   90.00
_cell.angle_gamma   90.00
#
_symmetry.space_group_name_H-M   'P 1'
#
loop_
_entity.id
_entity.type
_entity.pdbx_description
1 polymer ?
#
loop_
_entity_poly.entity_id
_entity_poly.type
_entity_poly.pdbx_seq_one_letter_code
_entity_poly.pdbx_strand_id
1 'polypeptide(L)' 'MSPSTPDDPKTLQRARDPDLVGAEAAILRAAKRARLRAAANGTPVAIWQDGKVVWVPVSQEGELQRG' A
#
# COMPACT_ATOMS: atom_id res chain seq x y z
N MET A 1 -15.51 -26.86 35.95
CA MET A 1 -15.62 -25.55 35.29
C MET A 1 -14.54 -25.50 34.23
N SER A 2 -14.89 -25.70 32.97
CA SER A 2 -13.92 -25.63 31.86
C SER A 2 -13.81 -24.16 31.42
N PRO A 3 -12.60 -23.60 31.23
CA PRO A 3 -12.47 -22.25 30.71
C PRO A 3 -12.86 -22.24 29.22
N SER A 4 -13.79 -21.37 28.86
CA SER A 4 -14.25 -21.17 27.49
C SER A 4 -13.11 -20.65 26.61
N THR A 5 -12.87 -21.34 25.49
CA THR A 5 -11.97 -20.94 24.40
C THR A 5 -12.50 -19.68 23.70
N PRO A 6 -11.69 -18.62 23.48
CA PRO A 6 -12.10 -17.49 22.67
C PRO A 6 -11.61 -17.67 21.22
N ASP A 7 -12.24 -18.57 20.47
CA ASP A 7 -12.07 -18.68 19.01
C ASP A 7 -13.42 -18.45 18.32
N ASP A 8 -14.05 -17.30 18.59
CA ASP A 8 -15.21 -16.85 17.83
C ASP A 8 -14.73 -15.97 16.64
N PRO A 9 -14.83 -16.43 15.38
CA PRO A 9 -14.42 -15.66 14.20
C PRO A 9 -15.33 -14.44 13.90
N LYS A 10 -16.31 -14.13 14.77
CA LYS A 10 -17.28 -13.04 14.60
C LYS A 10 -16.89 -11.72 15.26
N THR A 11 -15.80 -11.65 16.03
CA THR A 11 -15.34 -10.42 16.72
C THR A 11 -14.37 -9.57 15.90
N LEU A 12 -13.95 -10.01 14.72
CA LEU A 12 -13.13 -9.20 13.80
C LEU A 12 -13.96 -8.30 12.87
N GLN A 13 -15.18 -7.93 13.26
CA GLN A 13 -15.70 -6.64 12.82
C GLN A 13 -14.87 -5.56 13.50
N ARG A 14 -13.68 -5.31 12.94
CA ARG A 14 -12.84 -4.15 13.26
C ARG A 14 -13.75 -2.95 13.16
N ALA A 15 -14.20 -2.44 14.30
CA ALA A 15 -14.68 -1.07 14.39
C ALA A 15 -13.63 -0.23 13.65
N ARG A 16 -14.06 0.48 12.59
CA ARG A 16 -13.16 1.38 11.86
C ARG A 16 -12.63 2.35 12.90
N ASP A 17 -11.34 2.21 13.21
CA ASP A 17 -10.66 3.10 14.13
C ASP A 17 -10.91 4.54 13.64
N PRO A 18 -11.55 5.40 14.46
CA PRO A 18 -11.83 6.78 14.09
C PRO A 18 -10.58 7.53 13.61
N ASP A 19 -9.40 7.19 14.15
CA ASP A 19 -8.12 7.81 13.77
C ASP A 19 -7.64 7.37 12.38
N LEU A 20 -8.13 6.22 11.89
CA LEU A 20 -7.83 5.70 10.56
C LEU A 20 -8.86 6.11 9.51
N VAL A 21 -9.85 6.93 9.87
CA VAL A 21 -10.82 7.47 8.93
C VAL A 21 -10.08 8.31 7.88
N GLY A 22 -10.13 7.86 6.62
CA GLY A 22 -9.46 8.52 5.49
C GLY A 22 -7.97 8.18 5.34
N ALA A 23 -7.41 7.30 6.18
CA ALA A 23 -6.01 6.88 6.09
C ALA A 23 -5.69 6.26 4.71
N GLU A 24 -6.59 5.42 4.17
CA GLU A 24 -6.42 4.83 2.84
C GLU A 24 -6.27 5.89 1.75
N ALA A 25 -7.17 6.88 1.71
CA ALA A 25 -7.09 7.97 0.75
C ALA A 25 -5.82 8.84 0.94
N ALA A 26 -5.33 8.98 2.18
CA ALA A 26 -4.07 9.66 2.46
C ALA A 26 -2.86 8.86 1.94
N ILE A 27 -2.85 7.55 2.18
CA ILE A 27 -1.80 6.63 1.71
C ILE A 27 -1.73 6.60 0.18
N LEU A 28 -2.88 6.49 -0.50
CA LEU A 28 -2.93 6.52 -1.97
C LEU A 28 -2.38 7.83 -2.55
N ARG A 29 -2.74 8.97 -1.94
CA ARG A 29 -2.21 10.28 -2.32
C ARG A 29 -0.70 10.37 -2.08
N ALA A 30 -0.21 9.84 -0.96
CA ALA A 30 1.22 9.80 -0.65
C ALA A 30 1.99 8.95 -1.66
N ALA A 31 1.49 7.75 -1.97
CA ALA A 31 2.08 6.85 -2.94
C ALA A 31 2.16 7.48 -4.34
N LYS A 32 1.08 8.15 -4.78
CA LYS A 32 1.08 8.90 -6.06
C LYS A 32 2.17 9.97 -6.09
N ARG A 33 2.29 10.78 -5.02
CA ARG A 33 3.32 11.83 -4.93
C ARG A 33 4.74 11.26 -4.89
N ALA A 34 4.95 10.16 -4.18
CA ALA A 34 6.25 9.48 -4.12
C ALA A 34 6.71 9.06 -5.51
N ARG A 35 5.83 8.43 -6.30
CA ARG A 35 6.11 8.06 -7.69
C ARG A 35 6.40 9.27 -8.58
N LEU A 36 5.64 10.35 -8.46
CA LEU A 36 5.88 11.58 -9.24
C LEU A 36 7.24 12.21 -8.93
N ARG A 37 7.63 12.27 -7.65
CA ARG A 37 8.94 12.81 -7.25
C ARG A 37 10.10 11.92 -7.69
N ALA A 38 9.92 10.61 -7.55
CA ALA A 38 10.85 9.61 -8.03
C ALA A 38 11.07 9.75 -9.54
N ALA A 39 9.98 9.89 -10.32
CA ALA A 39 10.05 10.11 -11.75
C ALA A 39 10.76 11.42 -12.12
N ALA A 40 10.44 12.52 -11.44
CA ALA A 40 11.07 13.83 -11.68
C ALA A 40 12.60 13.81 -11.45
N ASN A 41 13.07 12.98 -10.53
CA ASN A 41 14.48 12.88 -10.16
C ASN A 41 15.18 11.63 -10.75
N GLY A 42 14.50 10.88 -11.63
CA GLY A 42 15.04 9.62 -12.18
C GLY A 42 15.40 8.56 -11.13
N THR A 43 14.81 8.63 -9.94
CA THR A 43 15.13 7.74 -8.81
C THR A 43 14.13 6.59 -8.73
N PRO A 44 14.55 5.33 -8.56
CA PRO A 44 13.62 4.19 -8.42
C PRO A 44 12.80 4.26 -7.13
N VAL A 45 11.63 3.61 -7.12
CA VAL A 45 10.74 3.50 -5.95
C VAL A 45 10.83 2.10 -5.36
N ALA A 46 11.04 1.99 -4.05
CA ALA A 46 10.92 0.73 -3.33
C ALA A 46 9.44 0.43 -2.99
N ILE A 47 8.98 -0.78 -3.27
CA ILE A 47 7.67 -1.30 -2.85
C ILE A 47 7.84 -2.59 -2.06
N TRP A 48 6.89 -2.88 -1.16
CA TRP A 48 6.81 -4.19 -0.50
C TRP A 48 5.86 -5.08 -1.29
N GLN A 49 6.36 -6.22 -1.77
CA GLN A 49 5.59 -7.18 -2.56
C GLN A 49 6.04 -8.59 -2.18
N ASP A 50 5.09 -9.49 -1.91
CA ASP A 50 5.35 -10.91 -1.59
C ASP A 50 6.41 -11.11 -0.49
N GLY A 51 6.36 -10.29 0.57
CA GLY A 51 7.26 -10.42 1.72
C GLY A 51 8.68 -9.91 1.48
N LYS A 52 8.93 -9.19 0.38
CA LYS A 52 10.25 -8.60 0.05
C LYS A 52 10.14 -7.17 -0.45
N VAL A 53 11.25 -6.44 -0.34
CA VAL A 53 11.41 -5.13 -0.99
C VAL A 53 11.77 -5.35 -2.45
N VAL A 54 11.01 -4.71 -3.36
CA VAL A 54 11.25 -4.69 -4.81
C VAL A 54 11.49 -3.25 -5.24
N TRP A 55 12.55 -3.01 -6.01
CA TRP A 55 12.81 -1.70 -6.60
C TRP A 55 12.17 -1.61 -7.98
N VAL A 56 11.27 -0.65 -8.14
CA VAL A 56 10.62 -0.33 -9.41
C VAL A 56 11.40 0.82 -10.05
N PRO A 57 12.07 0.60 -11.20
CA PRO A 57 12.71 1.68 -11.93
C PRO A 57 11.65 2.69 -12.39
N VAL A 58 12.06 3.94 -12.59
CA VAL A 58 11.22 4.91 -13.29
C VAL A 58 11.16 4.45 -14.75
N SER A 59 10.13 3.69 -15.10
CA SER A 59 9.81 3.45 -16.50
C SER A 59 9.51 4.79 -17.15
N GLN A 60 10.27 5.17 -18.17
CA GLN A 60 9.84 6.23 -19.07
C GLN A 60 8.64 5.70 -19.86
N GLU A 61 7.44 5.71 -19.26
CA GLU A 61 6.20 5.42 -19.99
C GLU A 61 5.88 6.63 -20.89
N GLY A 62 6.61 6.67 -22.01
CA GLY A 62 6.38 7.49 -23.19
C GLY A 62 6.68 6.74 -24.49
N GLU A 63 7.27 5.54 -24.46
CA GLU A 63 7.55 4.72 -25.64
C GLU A 63 7.21 3.25 -25.37
N LEU A 64 5.95 2.85 -25.55
CA LEU A 64 5.53 1.47 -25.93
C LEU A 64 4.00 1.41 -26.03
N GLN A 65 3.42 2.32 -26.82
CA GLN A 65 2.11 2.14 -27.45
C GLN A 65 2.17 2.67 -28.90
N ARG A 66 3.12 2.13 -29.69
CA ARG A 66 3.04 2.08 -31.16
C ARG A 66 3.70 0.78 -31.60
N GLY A 67 2.86 -0.21 -31.89
CA GLY A 67 3.18 -1.48 -32.51
C GLY A 67 1.89 -2.03 -33.08
#